data_AF-A0A950H2Z3-F1
#
_entry.id   AF-A0A950H2Z3-F1
#
_cell.length_a   1.000
_cell.length_b   1.000
_cell.length_c   1.000
_cell.angle_alpha   90.00
_cell.angle_beta   90.00
_cell.angle_gamma   90.00
#
_symmetry.space_group_name_H-M   'P 1'
#
loop_
_entity.id
_entity.type
_entity.pdbx_description
1 polymer ?
#
loop_
_entity_poly.entity_id
_entity_poly.type
_entity_poly.pdbx_seq_one_letter_code
_entity_poly.pdbx_strand_id
1 'polypeptide(L)'
;MLHHKSGWPEPAAAPDHALMEDQPHSLQHLAAKDAPVRIGFFMIEDYPLMTFSAALDPLRQGNRLAGRQAFEWTLISAKGGVVQSSSGLGFPVDHVMLEAPKCDVVILCAGVNYANGFDPAIFSWLRRLHREGCV
;
A
#
# COMPACT_ATOMS: atom_id res chain seq x y z
N MET A 1 -14.67 33.88 -31.79
CA MET A 1 -14.61 33.48 -30.36
C MET A 1 -15.26 32.11 -30.25
N LEU A 2 -14.47 31.04 -30.24
CA LEU A 2 -14.98 29.67 -30.18
C LEU A 2 -15.02 29.22 -28.71
N HIS A 3 -16.21 28.96 -28.18
CA HIS A 3 -16.40 28.38 -26.85
C HIS A 3 -16.24 26.86 -26.93
N HIS A 4 -15.17 26.32 -26.34
CA HIS A 4 -14.96 24.90 -26.16
C HIS A 4 -15.60 24.47 -24.82
N LYS A 5 -16.78 23.84 -24.86
CA LYS A 5 -17.37 23.17 -23.68
C LYS A 5 -16.76 21.77 -23.57
N SER A 6 -15.85 21.56 -22.61
CA SER A 6 -15.33 20.23 -22.26
C SER A 6 -16.42 19.42 -21.55
N GLY A 7 -16.90 18.34 -22.18
CA GLY A 7 -17.91 17.41 -21.64
C GLY A 7 -17.34 16.44 -20.61
N TRP A 8 -16.79 16.94 -19.51
CA TRP A 8 -16.41 16.09 -18.37
C TRP A 8 -17.64 15.90 -17.46
N PRO A 9 -18.12 14.66 -17.19
CA PRO A 9 -19.18 14.45 -16.21
C PRO A 9 -18.66 14.80 -14.81
N GLU A 10 -19.46 15.51 -14.01
CA GLU A 10 -19.19 15.72 -12.59
C GLU A 10 -19.02 14.36 -11.90
N PRO A 11 -17.97 14.16 -11.08
CA PRO A 11 -17.83 12.94 -10.31
C PRO A 11 -19.05 12.80 -9.39
N ALA A 12 -19.63 11.60 -9.33
CA ALA A 12 -20.67 11.27 -8.37
C ALA A 12 -20.22 11.72 -6.98
N ALA A 13 -21.12 12.40 -6.24
CA ALA A 13 -20.84 12.96 -4.93
C ALA A 13 -20.03 11.97 -4.08
N ALA A 14 -18.85 12.41 -3.64
CA ALA A 14 -18.03 11.62 -2.73
C ALA A 14 -18.90 11.21 -1.53
N PRO A 15 -18.85 9.95 -1.09
CA PRO A 15 -19.64 9.51 0.05
C PRO A 15 -19.35 10.40 1.26
N ASP A 16 -20.40 10.70 2.01
CA ASP A 16 -20.38 11.59 3.17
C ASP A 16 -19.29 11.16 4.15
N HIS A 17 -18.37 12.07 4.49
CA HIS A 17 -17.17 11.79 5.29
C HIS A 17 -17.49 11.15 6.65
N ALA A 18 -18.69 11.41 7.18
CA ALA A 18 -19.20 10.86 8.44
C ALA A 18 -19.44 9.33 8.41
N LEU A 19 -19.51 8.69 7.24
CA LEU A 19 -19.74 7.24 7.14
C LEU A 19 -18.44 6.40 7.12
N MET A 20 -17.26 7.05 7.12
CA MET A 20 -15.96 6.37 7.20
C MET A 20 -15.40 6.25 8.63
N GLU A 21 -16.06 6.82 9.63
CA GLU A 21 -15.51 6.96 10.99
C GLU A 21 -15.61 5.70 11.87
N ASP A 22 -16.45 4.72 11.53
CA ASP A 22 -16.66 3.52 12.38
C ASP A 22 -16.62 2.21 11.59
N GLN A 23 -15.75 2.13 10.58
CA GLN A 23 -15.51 0.88 9.84
C GLN A 23 -14.36 0.11 10.51
N PRO A 24 -14.44 -1.22 10.67
CA PRO A 24 -13.39 -2.07 11.25
C PRO A 24 -12.07 -2.08 10.45
N HIS A 25 -12.00 -1.31 9.36
CA HIS A 25 -10.87 -1.13 8.45
C HIS A 25 -10.35 0.33 8.45
N SER A 26 -10.69 1.13 9.47
CA SER A 26 -10.22 2.50 9.59
C SER A 26 -8.80 2.55 10.17
N LEU A 27 -7.93 3.43 9.68
CA LEU A 27 -6.59 3.57 10.27
C LEU A 27 -6.61 4.03 11.75
N GLN A 28 -7.76 4.51 12.24
CA GLN A 28 -7.91 5.02 13.60
C GLN A 28 -7.68 3.94 14.66
N HIS A 29 -8.11 2.70 14.41
CA HIS A 29 -7.89 1.61 15.36
C HIS A 29 -6.39 1.25 15.52
N LEU A 30 -5.55 1.61 14.55
CA LEU A 30 -4.10 1.40 14.62
C LEU A 30 -3.42 2.37 15.59
N ALA A 31 -3.99 3.56 15.80
CA ALA A 31 -3.43 4.56 16.70
C ALA A 31 -3.45 4.12 18.18
N ALA A 32 -4.43 3.27 18.55
CA ALA A 32 -4.59 2.74 19.89
C ALA A 32 -3.82 1.43 20.14
N LYS A 33 -3.01 0.97 19.18
CA LYS A 33 -2.32 -0.33 19.27
C LYS A 33 -1.06 -0.23 20.15
N ASP A 34 -0.96 -1.13 21.13
CA ASP A 34 0.20 -1.23 22.04
C ASP A 34 1.42 -1.95 21.42
N ALA A 35 1.24 -2.61 20.27
CA ALA A 35 2.29 -3.27 19.51
C ALA A 35 2.58 -2.53 18.19
N PRO A 36 3.78 -2.72 17.58
CA PRO A 36 4.10 -2.08 16.31
C PRO A 36 3.02 -2.32 15.25
N VAL A 37 2.71 -1.30 14.46
CA VAL A 37 1.83 -1.43 13.29
C VAL A 37 2.61 -2.14 12.19
N ARG A 38 2.09 -3.26 11.69
CA ARG A 38 2.71 -4.10 10.66
C ARG A 38 2.31 -3.64 9.27
N ILE A 39 3.29 -3.23 8.49
CA ILE A 39 3.09 -2.66 7.17
C ILE A 39 3.71 -3.58 6.11
N GLY A 40 2.90 -4.14 5.23
CA GLY A 40 3.37 -4.87 4.05
C GLY A 40 3.51 -3.93 2.86
N PHE A 41 4.72 -3.74 2.34
CA PHE A 41 4.91 -3.09 1.04
C PHE A 41 4.83 -4.16 -0.04
N PHE A 42 3.72 -4.21 -0.76
CA PHE A 42 3.55 -5.14 -1.87
C PHE A 42 4.16 -4.56 -3.15
N MET A 43 5.31 -5.09 -3.53
CA MET A 43 6.13 -4.64 -4.64
C MET A 43 5.66 -5.29 -5.95
N ILE A 44 5.27 -4.45 -6.91
CA ILE A 44 5.03 -4.85 -8.30
C ILE A 44 6.19 -4.31 -9.15
N GLU A 45 6.62 -5.09 -10.15
CA GLU A 45 7.64 -4.65 -11.11
C GLU A 45 7.31 -3.27 -11.69
N ASP A 46 8.36 -2.50 -11.99
CA ASP A 46 8.28 -1.13 -12.50
C ASP A 46 7.61 -0.14 -11.52
N TYR A 47 7.64 -0.44 -10.21
CA TYR A 47 7.16 0.51 -9.21
C TYR A 47 8.01 1.81 -9.20
N PRO A 48 7.41 2.98 -8.91
CA PRO A 48 8.16 4.23 -8.82
C PRO A 48 8.97 4.24 -7.51
N LEU A 49 10.30 4.20 -7.63
CA LEU A 49 11.19 4.17 -6.47
C LEU A 49 10.95 5.35 -5.53
N MET A 50 10.72 6.54 -6.08
CA MET A 50 10.46 7.75 -5.29
C MET A 50 9.20 7.62 -4.44
N THR A 51 8.13 7.00 -4.97
CA THR A 51 6.87 6.79 -4.23
C THR A 51 7.04 5.78 -3.11
N PHE A 52 7.75 4.68 -3.36
CA PHE A 52 8.09 3.72 -2.31
C PHE A 52 8.91 4.38 -1.19
N SER A 53 9.97 5.11 -1.52
CA SER A 53 10.79 5.81 -0.53
C SER A 53 9.99 6.85 0.25
N ALA A 54 9.12 7.62 -0.42
CA ALA A 54 8.29 8.63 0.22
C ALA A 54 7.26 8.04 1.20
N ALA A 55 6.84 6.79 1.02
CA ALA A 55 5.99 6.07 1.97
C ALA A 55 6.80 5.46 3.12
N LEU A 56 8.00 4.93 2.85
CA LEU A 56 8.84 4.28 3.85
C LEU A 56 9.52 5.26 4.82
N ASP A 57 10.04 6.37 4.30
CA ASP A 57 10.82 7.32 5.09
C ASP A 57 10.06 7.91 6.30
N PRO A 58 8.78 8.32 6.17
CA PRO A 58 7.99 8.77 7.30
C PRO A 58 7.83 7.73 8.41
N LEU A 59 7.70 6.43 8.07
CA LEU A 59 7.60 5.35 9.06
C LEU A 59 8.89 5.21 9.85
N ARG A 60 10.03 5.25 9.15
CA ARG A 60 11.36 5.20 9.75
C ARG A 60 11.61 6.42 10.65
N GLN A 61 11.24 7.62 10.19
CA GLN A 61 11.35 8.83 11.01
C GLN A 61 10.38 8.80 12.19
N GLY A 62 9.18 8.25 12.02
CA GLY A 62 8.21 8.03 13.08
C GLY A 62 8.78 7.16 14.20
N ASN A 63 9.42 6.03 13.85
CA ASN A 63 10.13 5.19 14.82
C ASN A 63 11.24 5.95 15.54
N ARG A 64 12.04 6.72 14.79
CA ARG A 64 13.13 7.52 15.36
C ARG A 64 12.63 8.55 16.35
N LEU A 65 11.59 9.30 16.01
CA LEU A 65 11.01 10.35 16.86
C LEU A 65 10.28 9.77 18.06
N ALA A 66 9.64 8.60 17.91
CA ALA A 66 8.97 7.91 19.01
C ALA A 66 9.96 7.25 20.00
N GLY A 67 11.23 7.08 19.63
CA GLY A 67 12.22 6.38 20.45
C GLY A 67 11.92 4.89 20.64
N ARG A 68 11.01 4.32 19.85
CA ARG A 68 10.58 2.92 19.88
C ARG A 68 10.15 2.46 18.48
N GLN A 69 10.01 1.15 18.30
CA GLN A 69 9.43 0.58 17.09
C GLN A 69 7.90 0.76 17.13
N ALA A 70 7.40 1.87 16.59
CA ALA A 70 5.96 2.11 16.42
C ALA A 70 5.42 1.46 15.14
N PHE A 71 6.27 1.33 14.13
CA PHE A 71 5.99 0.70 12.85
C PHE A 71 7.02 -0.39 12.58
N GLU A 72 6.58 -1.50 12.02
CA GLU A 72 7.45 -2.51 11.43
C GLU A 72 6.96 -2.80 10.01
N TRP A 73 7.89 -3.08 9.11
CA TRP A 73 7.55 -3.26 7.71
C TRP A 73 8.27 -4.45 7.10
N THR A 74 7.66 -4.96 6.04
CA THR A 74 8.23 -6.04 5.23
C THR A 74 7.92 -5.82 3.76
N LEU A 75 8.83 -6.25 2.89
CA LEU A 75 8.67 -6.23 1.45
C LEU A 75 8.09 -7.57 0.99
N ILE A 76 7.02 -7.51 0.19
CA ILE A 76 6.29 -8.67 -0.29
C ILE A 76 6.20 -8.57 -1.82
N SER A 77 6.29 -9.68 -2.54
CA SER A 77 5.91 -9.71 -3.97
C SER A 77 5.14 -10.99 -4.31
N ALA A 78 4.49 -11.00 -5.47
CA ALA A 78 3.75 -12.18 -5.94
C ALA A 78 4.63 -13.44 -6.05
N LYS A 79 5.91 -13.28 -6.40
CA LYS A 79 6.83 -14.39 -6.73
C LYS A 79 8.06 -14.49 -5.81
N GLY A 80 8.19 -13.61 -4.82
CA GLY A 80 9.42 -13.48 -4.03
C GLY A 80 10.56 -12.86 -4.84
N GLY A 81 11.80 -13.04 -4.38
CA GLY A 81 13.00 -12.65 -5.12
C GLY A 81 13.28 -11.15 -5.16
N VAL A 82 13.91 -10.67 -6.23
CA VAL A 82 14.21 -9.25 -6.43
C VAL A 82 13.14 -8.64 -7.34
N VAL A 83 12.56 -7.50 -6.93
CA VAL A 83 11.62 -6.72 -7.75
C VAL A 83 12.30 -5.44 -8.22
N GLN A 84 12.23 -5.14 -9.52
CA GLN A 84 12.86 -3.96 -10.12
C GLN A 84 11.93 -2.75 -10.05
N SER A 85 12.50 -1.60 -9.68
CA SER A 85 11.84 -0.31 -9.80
C SER A 85 11.90 0.20 -11.24
N SER A 86 11.12 1.25 -11.54
CA SER A 86 11.17 1.94 -12.83
C SER A 86 12.49 2.65 -13.14
N SER A 87 13.38 2.79 -12.15
CA SER A 87 14.75 3.30 -12.35
C SER A 87 15.78 2.20 -12.62
N GLY A 88 15.35 0.94 -12.73
CA GLY A 88 16.23 -0.22 -12.94
C GLY A 88 17.00 -0.66 -11.69
N LEU A 89 16.61 -0.18 -10.50
CA LEU A 89 17.17 -0.64 -9.23
C LEU A 89 16.29 -1.75 -8.66
N GLY A 90 16.92 -2.84 -8.24
CA GLY A 90 16.23 -4.00 -7.69
C GLY A 90 16.36 -4.09 -6.18
N PHE A 91 15.25 -4.43 -5.50
CA PHE A 91 15.26 -4.72 -4.07
C PHE A 91 14.81 -6.16 -3.82
N PRO A 92 15.55 -6.93 -3.00
CA PRO A 92 15.07 -8.23 -2.55
C PRO A 92 13.84 -8.04 -1.67
N VAL A 93 12.81 -8.86 -1.86
CA VAL A 93 11.66 -8.91 -0.96
C VAL A 93 11.87 -9.96 0.13
N ASP A 94 11.26 -9.73 1.29
CA ASP A 94 11.38 -10.62 2.44
C ASP A 94 10.49 -11.86 2.29
N HIS A 95 9.33 -11.71 1.66
CA HIS A 95 8.34 -12.78 1.52
C HIS A 95 7.71 -12.86 0.13
N VAL A 96 7.41 -14.08 -0.29
CA VAL A 96 6.44 -14.34 -1.35
C VAL A 96 5.02 -14.16 -0.81
N MET A 97 4.09 -13.68 -1.63
CA MET A 97 2.71 -13.33 -1.26
C MET A 97 1.98 -14.39 -0.44
N LEU A 98 2.17 -15.68 -0.74
CA LEU A 98 1.51 -16.80 -0.06
C LEU A 98 2.11 -17.11 1.32
N GLU A 99 3.32 -16.63 1.60
CA GLU A 99 4.04 -16.81 2.86
C GLU A 99 4.16 -15.49 3.64
N ALA A 100 3.49 -14.43 3.17
CA ALA A 100 3.52 -13.13 3.81
C ALA A 100 2.94 -13.21 5.24
N PRO A 101 3.60 -12.61 6.24
CA PRO A 101 3.08 -12.57 7.60
C PRO A 101 1.80 -11.71 7.64
N LYS A 102 1.08 -11.78 8.76
CA LYS A 102 -0.10 -10.94 8.98
C LYS A 102 0.31 -9.46 9.02
N CYS A 103 -0.28 -8.66 8.14
CA CYS A 103 -0.14 -7.20 8.14
C CYS A 103 -1.38 -6.54 8.76
N ASP A 104 -1.19 -5.34 9.30
CA ASP A 104 -2.29 -4.44 9.69
C ASP A 104 -2.63 -3.48 8.54
N VAL A 105 -1.63 -3.13 7.73
CA VAL A 105 -1.76 -2.30 6.52
C VAL A 105 -0.96 -2.93 5.39
N VAL A 106 -1.50 -2.95 4.16
CA VAL A 106 -0.74 -3.25 2.95
C VAL A 106 -0.73 -2.05 2.02
N ILE A 107 0.48 -1.59 1.69
CA ILE A 107 0.72 -0.53 0.71
C ILE A 107 1.11 -1.18 -0.60
N LEU A 108 0.28 -1.00 -1.63
CA LEU A 108 0.58 -1.47 -2.98
C LEU A 108 1.54 -0.52 -3.69
N CYS A 109 2.75 -0.98 -3.98
CA CYS A 109 3.75 -0.24 -4.75
C CYS A 109 3.68 -0.65 -6.22
N ALA A 110 2.90 0.08 -7.01
CA ALA A 110 2.70 -0.18 -8.45
C ALA A 110 2.96 1.08 -9.28
N GLY A 111 3.59 0.90 -10.45
CA GLY A 111 3.79 1.95 -11.44
C GLY A 111 2.70 1.97 -12.52
N VAL A 112 2.87 2.84 -13.52
CA VAL A 112 1.92 2.97 -14.65
C VAL A 112 1.99 1.76 -15.57
N ASN A 113 3.13 1.07 -15.64
CA ASN A 113 3.34 -0.10 -16.50
C ASN A 113 3.17 -1.44 -15.74
N TYR A 114 2.12 -1.55 -14.92
CA TYR A 114 1.85 -2.75 -14.12
C TYR A 114 1.46 -3.98 -14.95
N ALA A 115 1.20 -3.83 -16.26
CA ALA A 115 0.68 -4.90 -17.13
C ALA A 115 1.57 -6.17 -17.16
N ASN A 116 2.88 -6.03 -16.93
CA ASN A 116 3.81 -7.17 -16.90
C ASN A 116 3.93 -7.82 -15.51
N GLY A 117 3.54 -7.12 -14.44
CA GLY A 117 3.65 -7.57 -13.05
C GLY A 117 2.32 -7.89 -12.38
N PHE A 118 1.20 -7.66 -13.07
CA PHE A 118 -0.14 -7.80 -12.53
C PHE A 118 -0.68 -9.23 -12.67
N ASP A 119 -1.16 -9.78 -11.55
CA ASP A 119 -1.76 -11.10 -11.44
C ASP A 119 -3.13 -10.97 -10.71
N PRO A 120 -4.24 -11.48 -11.28
CA PRO A 120 -5.54 -11.51 -10.60
C PRO A 120 -5.52 -12.13 -9.19
N ALA A 121 -4.57 -13.02 -8.91
CA ALA A 121 -4.35 -13.58 -7.58
C ALA A 121 -4.03 -12.50 -6.53
N ILE A 122 -3.39 -11.39 -6.94
CA ILE A 122 -3.07 -10.25 -6.05
C ILE A 122 -4.36 -9.65 -5.50
N PHE A 123 -5.37 -9.38 -6.34
CA PHE A 123 -6.65 -8.84 -5.85
C PHE A 123 -7.39 -9.83 -4.95
N SER A 124 -7.32 -11.11 -5.26
CA SER A 124 -7.93 -12.14 -4.42
C SER A 124 -7.28 -12.18 -3.04
N TRP A 125 -5.95 -12.04 -2.99
CA TRP A 125 -5.18 -11.95 -1.76
C TRP A 125 -5.47 -10.66 -0.99
N LEU A 126 -5.48 -9.49 -1.64
CA LEU A 126 -5.84 -8.20 -1.02
C LEU A 126 -7.26 -8.22 -0.43
N ARG A 127 -8.24 -8.75 -1.17
CA ARG A 127 -9.61 -8.91 -0.64
C ARG A 127 -9.67 -9.83 0.56
N ARG A 128 -8.84 -10.88 0.61
CA ARG A 128 -8.75 -11.76 1.78
C ARG A 128 -8.19 -11.01 2.98
N LEU A 129 -7.07 -10.31 2.81
CA LEU A 129 -6.49 -9.48 3.88
C LEU A 129 -7.47 -8.44 4.40
N HIS A 130 -8.21 -7.78 3.50
CA HIS A 130 -9.22 -6.80 3.88
C HIS A 130 -10.30 -7.42 4.77
N ARG A 131 -10.81 -8.61 4.43
CA ARG A 131 -11.77 -9.35 5.29
C ARG A 131 -11.19 -9.76 6.64
N GLU A 132 -9.87 -9.87 6.75
CA GLU A 132 -9.14 -10.18 7.99
C GLU A 132 -8.82 -8.94 8.84
N GLY A 133 -9.28 -7.75 8.41
CA GLY A 133 -9.10 -6.49 9.12
C GLY A 133 -7.85 -5.71 8.70
N CYS A 134 -7.14 -6.14 7.66
CA CYS A 134 -6.06 -5.34 7.08
C CYS A 134 -6.63 -4.17 6.29
N VAL A 135 -5.96 -3.02 6.38
CA VAL A 135 -6.24 -1.85 5.53
C VAL A 135 -5.45 -1.95 4.23
#